data_AF-A0A382HUX3-F1
#
_entry.id   AF-A0A382HUX3-F1
#
_cell.length_a   1.000
_cell.length_b   1.000
_cell.length_c   1.000
_cell.angle_alpha   90.00
_cell.angle_beta   90.00
_cell.angle_gamma   90.00
#
_symmetry.space_group_name_H-M   'P 1'
#
loop_
_entity.id
_entity.type
_entity.pdbx_description
1 polymer ?
#
loop_
_entity_poly.entity_id
_entity_poly.type
_entity_poly.pdbx_seq_one_letter_code
_entity_poly.pdbx_strand_id
1 'polypeptide(L)'
;MDDSIEFIYGITKLELENQWRNYIGAPAYEPELLEKKLPTPIPRPTVGLFSLTPQSGSYSIKSTEIDTSENLSSYDEPNDRVSTDIQDPDAAQSTGCNRLDRKSSVTDYAMFLLIIPPLFIWSRRS
;
A
#
# COMPACT_ATOMS: atom_id res chain seq x y z
N MET A 1 12.95 6.74 -17.92
CA MET A 1 12.77 5.27 -18.08
C MET A 1 12.14 4.99 -19.43
N ASP A 2 11.04 5.67 -19.78
CA ASP A 2 10.40 5.54 -21.09
C ASP A 2 11.35 5.96 -22.24
N ASP A 3 12.17 7.00 -22.05
CA ASP A 3 13.19 7.43 -23.03
C ASP A 3 14.22 6.34 -23.37
N SER A 4 14.54 5.46 -22.42
CA SER A 4 15.49 4.38 -22.64
C SER A 4 14.90 3.27 -23.53
N ILE A 5 13.58 3.06 -23.46
CA ILE A 5 12.87 2.10 -24.31
C ILE A 5 12.88 2.60 -25.75
N GLU A 6 12.57 3.87 -25.95
CA GLU A 6 12.59 4.49 -27.27
C GLU A 6 14.01 4.48 -27.88
N PHE A 7 15.05 4.73 -27.08
CA PHE A 7 16.42 4.70 -27.54
C PHE A 7 16.89 3.31 -28.04
N ILE A 8 16.53 2.24 -27.34
CA ILE A 8 16.99 0.87 -27.66
C ILE A 8 16.12 0.24 -28.76
N TYR A 9 14.81 0.41 -28.68
CA TYR A 9 13.87 -0.30 -29.55
C TYR A 9 13.30 0.56 -30.68
N GLY A 10 13.53 1.88 -30.67
CA GLY A 10 13.00 2.81 -31.67
C GLY A 10 11.48 2.96 -31.63
N ILE A 11 10.82 2.44 -30.59
CA ILE A 11 9.37 2.46 -30.42
C ILE A 11 9.00 2.92 -29.02
N THR A 12 7.79 3.45 -28.88
CA THR A 12 7.29 3.88 -27.58
C THR A 12 7.05 2.67 -26.67
N LYS A 13 7.06 2.90 -25.36
CA LYS A 13 6.69 1.88 -24.37
C LYS A 13 5.30 1.30 -24.61
N LEU A 14 4.33 2.14 -25.00
CA LEU A 14 2.97 1.71 -25.28
C LEU A 14 2.91 0.80 -26.53
N GLU A 15 3.70 1.12 -27.55
CA GLU A 15 3.81 0.30 -28.76
C GLU A 15 4.41 -1.07 -28.43
N LEU A 16 5.51 -1.09 -27.66
CA LEU A 16 6.14 -2.33 -27.20
C LEU A 16 5.15 -3.19 -26.38
N GLU A 17 4.37 -2.54 -25.52
CA GLU A 17 3.30 -3.18 -24.74
C GLU A 17 2.29 -3.88 -25.67
N ASN A 18 1.78 -3.13 -26.65
CA ASN A 18 0.78 -3.65 -27.56
C ASN A 18 1.32 -4.74 -28.51
N GLN A 19 2.60 -4.68 -28.89
CA GLN A 19 3.22 -5.73 -29.67
C GLN A 19 3.29 -7.06 -28.92
N TRP A 20 3.70 -7.07 -27.64
CA TRP A 20 3.73 -8.32 -26.89
C TRP A 20 2.32 -8.83 -26.59
N ARG A 21 1.35 -7.94 -26.33
CA ARG A 21 -0.06 -8.33 -26.13
C ARG A 21 -0.63 -8.98 -27.38
N ASN A 22 -0.40 -8.38 -28.55
CA ASN A 22 -0.78 -8.97 -29.82
C ASN A 22 -0.13 -10.34 -30.05
N TYR A 23 1.16 -10.49 -29.70
CA TYR A 23 1.88 -11.76 -29.81
C TYR A 23 1.24 -12.89 -28.99
N ILE A 24 0.70 -12.59 -27.80
CA ILE A 24 0.00 -13.59 -26.96
C ILE A 24 -1.52 -13.65 -27.21
N GLY A 25 -2.04 -12.92 -28.21
CA GLY A 25 -3.47 -12.85 -28.49
C GLY A 25 -4.30 -12.09 -27.44
N ALA A 26 -3.64 -11.26 -26.62
CA ALA A 26 -4.32 -10.36 -25.71
C ALA A 26 -4.84 -9.11 -26.45
N PRO A 27 -5.95 -8.49 -25.99
CA PRO A 27 -6.45 -7.26 -26.58
C PRO A 27 -5.44 -6.12 -26.45
N ALA A 28 -5.59 -5.04 -27.24
CA ALA A 28 -4.73 -3.87 -27.13
C ALA A 28 -4.89 -3.16 -25.78
N TYR A 29 -3.80 -2.59 -25.27
CA TYR A 29 -3.76 -1.77 -24.06
C TYR A 29 -4.04 -0.32 -24.45
N GLU A 30 -5.10 0.22 -23.85
CA GLU A 30 -5.48 1.61 -23.97
C GLU A 30 -5.31 2.24 -22.59
N PRO A 31 -4.27 3.06 -22.38
CA PRO A 31 -4.08 3.73 -21.10
C PRO A 31 -5.27 4.66 -20.86
N GLU A 32 -5.84 4.58 -19.67
CA GLU A 32 -6.85 5.54 -19.24
C GLU A 32 -6.24 6.94 -19.35
N LEU A 33 -6.87 7.81 -20.15
CA LEU A 33 -6.57 9.22 -20.11
C LEU A 33 -6.92 9.67 -18.70
N LEU A 34 -5.90 9.87 -17.86
CA LEU A 34 -6.05 10.51 -16.57
C LEU A 34 -6.45 11.96 -16.84
N GLU A 35 -7.72 12.18 -17.19
CA GLU A 35 -8.37 13.43 -16.88
C GLU A 35 -8.06 13.68 -15.42
N LYS A 36 -7.52 14.86 -15.12
CA LYS A 36 -7.10 15.27 -13.79
C LYS A 36 -8.32 15.19 -12.86
N LYS A 37 -8.58 14.00 -12.33
CA LYS A 37 -9.75 13.70 -11.52
C LYS A 37 -9.60 14.55 -10.27
N LEU A 38 -10.52 15.49 -10.09
CA LEU A 38 -10.55 16.28 -8.88
C LEU A 38 -10.68 15.32 -7.69
N PRO A 39 -10.00 15.60 -6.57
CA PRO A 39 -10.18 14.81 -5.36
C PRO A 39 -11.66 14.80 -5.00
N THR A 40 -12.17 13.63 -4.59
CA THR A 40 -13.56 13.51 -4.13
C THR A 40 -13.81 14.51 -2.99
N PRO A 41 -14.81 15.39 -3.09
CA PRO A 41 -15.09 16.35 -2.02
C PRO A 41 -15.41 15.63 -0.70
N ILE A 42 -14.75 16.04 0.38
CA ILE A 42 -15.06 15.57 1.74
C ILE A 42 -16.16 16.48 2.33
N PRO A 43 -17.31 15.94 2.76
CA PRO A 43 -18.37 16.76 3.36
C PRO A 43 -17.90 17.36 4.68
N ARG A 44 -18.21 18.65 4.91
CA ARG A 44 -17.89 19.34 6.16
C ARG A 44 -18.99 19.10 7.19
N PRO A 45 -18.66 18.91 8.47
CA PRO A 45 -19.68 18.85 9.52
C PRO A 45 -20.43 20.19 9.58
N THR A 46 -21.75 20.11 9.72
CA THR A 46 -22.58 21.29 9.97
C THR A 46 -22.43 21.69 11.44
N VAL A 47 -21.94 22.91 11.70
CA VAL A 47 -21.85 23.44 13.06
C VAL A 47 -23.22 23.95 13.51
N GLY A 48 -23.69 23.47 14.66
CA GLY A 48 -24.92 23.97 15.31
C GLY A 48 -24.59 25.10 16.26
N LEU A 49 -25.44 26.14 16.30
CA LEU A 49 -25.32 27.24 17.26
C LEU A 49 -25.99 26.85 18.58
N PHE A 50 -25.33 27.11 19.70
CA PHE A 50 -25.97 27.10 21.01
C PHE A 50 -26.38 28.53 21.38
N SER A 51 -27.59 28.70 21.89
CA SER A 51 -28.11 30.00 22.28
C SER A 51 -28.82 29.90 23.63
N LEU A 52 -28.76 30.97 24.43
CA LEU A 52 -29.59 31.10 25.63
C LEU A 52 -31.04 31.43 25.27
N THR A 53 -31.24 32.10 24.14
CA THR A 53 -32.57 32.45 23.62
C THR A 53 -32.90 31.56 22.43
N PRO A 54 -34.03 30.85 22.42
CA PRO A 54 -34.38 29.95 21.32
C PRO A 54 -34.53 30.73 20.01
N GLN A 55 -33.64 30.45 19.06
CA GLN A 55 -33.69 30.95 17.68
C GLN A 55 -33.77 29.76 16.72
N SER A 56 -34.45 29.93 15.58
CA SER A 56 -34.56 28.88 14.56
C SER A 56 -33.16 28.43 14.11
N GLY A 57 -32.89 27.13 14.17
CA GLY A 57 -31.58 26.56 13.83
C GLY A 57 -30.55 26.55 14.98
N SER A 58 -30.94 26.94 16.20
CA SER A 58 -30.08 26.87 17.40
C SER A 58 -30.61 25.89 18.43
N TYR A 59 -29.70 25.32 19.22
CA TYR A 59 -30.04 24.54 20.40
C TYR A 59 -30.06 25.45 21.62
N SER A 60 -31.19 25.48 22.33
CA SER A 60 -31.33 26.29 23.55
C SER A 60 -30.61 25.62 24.71
N ILE A 61 -29.68 26.32 25.34
CA ILE A 61 -28.97 25.87 26.54
C ILE A 61 -29.38 26.74 27.75
N LYS A 62 -29.36 26.17 28.95
CA LYS A 62 -29.60 26.92 30.20
C LYS A 62 -28.26 27.40 30.77
N SER A 63 -28.24 28.57 31.37
CA SER A 63 -27.11 29.06 32.14
C SER A 63 -27.00 28.28 33.46
N THR A 64 -25.84 27.69 33.73
CA THR A 64 -25.51 27.18 35.06
C THR A 64 -25.02 28.36 35.90
N GLU A 65 -25.79 28.73 36.91
CA GLU A 65 -25.29 29.63 37.97
C GLU A 65 -24.36 28.79 38.86
N ILE A 66 -23.08 29.17 38.91
CA ILE A 66 -22.12 28.53 39.82
C ILE A 66 -22.30 29.21 41.17
N ASP A 67 -23.10 28.63 42.06
CA ASP A 67 -23.07 28.99 43.47
C ASP A 67 -21.71 28.52 44.03
N THR A 68 -20.80 29.48 44.19
CA THR A 68 -19.49 29.26 44.82
C THR A 68 -19.67 29.24 46.33
N SER A 69 -20.39 28.23 46.83
CA SER A 69 -20.36 27.82 48.23
C SER A 69 -20.85 26.39 48.29
N GLU A 70 -19.93 25.44 48.17
CA GLU A 70 -19.71 24.36 49.13
C GLU A 70 -18.69 23.37 48.54
N ASN A 71 -17.54 23.30 49.23
CA ASN A 71 -16.69 22.13 49.39
C ASN A 71 -15.94 21.56 48.15
N LEU A 72 -14.71 22.03 47.94
CA LEU A 72 -13.64 21.23 47.32
C LEU A 72 -13.37 20.00 48.22
N SER A 73 -14.01 18.87 47.95
CA SER A 73 -13.46 17.56 48.32
C SER A 73 -14.13 16.46 47.51
N SER A 74 -13.59 16.18 46.33
CA SER A 74 -13.40 14.82 45.84
C SER A 74 -12.50 14.89 44.61
N TYR A 75 -11.19 14.73 44.82
CA TYR A 75 -10.33 14.27 43.74
C TYR A 75 -10.57 12.76 43.62
N ASP A 76 -11.47 12.35 42.74
CA ASP A 76 -11.46 10.99 42.23
C ASP A 76 -10.35 10.89 41.18
N GLU A 77 -9.22 10.35 41.61
CA GLU A 77 -8.13 9.93 40.75
C GLU A 77 -8.64 8.79 39.85
N PRO A 78 -8.59 8.89 38.51
CA PRO A 78 -8.91 7.75 37.66
C PRO A 78 -7.78 6.73 37.77
N ASN A 79 -8.03 5.65 38.50
CA ASN A 79 -7.19 4.46 38.52
C ASN A 79 -7.26 3.78 37.14
N ASP A 80 -6.42 4.23 36.20
CA ASP A 80 -6.15 3.54 34.94
C ASP A 80 -5.30 2.29 35.21
N ARG A 81 -5.96 1.25 35.73
CA ARG A 81 -5.55 -0.14 35.53
C ARG A 81 -6.62 -0.84 34.70
N VAL A 82 -6.57 -0.57 33.40
CA VAL A 82 -7.21 -1.42 32.41
C VAL A 82 -6.37 -2.69 32.27
N SER A 83 -6.68 -3.71 33.06
CA SER A 83 -6.39 -5.09 32.67
C SER A 83 -7.35 -5.45 31.55
N THR A 84 -6.92 -5.28 30.30
CA THR A 84 -7.55 -5.93 29.15
C THR A 84 -6.85 -7.26 28.93
N ASP A 85 -7.35 -8.28 29.61
CA ASP A 85 -7.25 -9.64 29.07
C ASP A 85 -8.22 -9.68 27.88
N ILE A 86 -7.70 -9.29 26.72
CA ILE A 86 -8.32 -9.62 25.45
C ILE A 86 -7.53 -10.82 24.95
N GLN A 87 -8.13 -12.00 25.12
CA GLN A 87 -7.86 -13.13 24.26
C GLN A 87 -8.20 -12.70 22.84
N ASP A 88 -7.19 -12.29 22.08
CA ASP A 88 -7.24 -12.18 20.63
C ASP A 88 -6.51 -13.38 20.04
N PRO A 89 -7.22 -14.42 19.57
CA PRO A 89 -6.63 -15.40 18.70
C PRO A 89 -6.47 -14.77 17.31
N ASP A 90 -5.20 -14.54 16.95
CA ASP A 90 -4.74 -14.45 15.57
C ASP A 90 -4.96 -13.13 14.80
N ALA A 91 -4.24 -12.05 15.15
CA ALA A 91 -3.90 -11.03 14.16
C ALA A 91 -2.74 -10.08 14.56
N ALA A 92 -1.48 -10.55 14.49
CA ALA A 92 -0.36 -9.71 14.05
C ALA A 92 0.91 -10.57 13.87
N GLN A 93 0.91 -11.46 12.88
CA GLN A 93 2.19 -11.77 12.24
C GLN A 93 2.60 -10.52 11.45
N SER A 94 3.44 -9.72 12.09
CA SER A 94 4.40 -8.84 11.43
C SER A 94 4.85 -9.48 10.10
N THR A 95 4.35 -8.96 8.99
CA THR A 95 4.84 -9.27 7.64
C THR A 95 6.17 -8.55 7.43
N GLY A 96 7.14 -8.89 8.27
CA GLY A 96 8.55 -8.68 7.99
C GLY A 96 8.97 -9.67 6.92
N CYS A 97 9.67 -9.19 5.89
CA CYS A 97 10.27 -10.02 4.85
C CYS A 97 11.19 -11.08 5.45
N ASN A 98 10.68 -12.28 5.69
CA ASN A 98 11.50 -13.43 6.02
C ASN A 98 12.23 -13.87 4.75
N ARG A 99 13.50 -13.45 4.63
CA ARG A 99 14.44 -13.98 3.65
C ARG A 99 14.69 -15.43 4.02
N LEU A 100 13.97 -16.35 3.39
CA LEU A 100 14.28 -17.77 3.48
C LEU A 100 15.69 -17.97 2.94
N ASP A 101 16.60 -18.41 3.80
CA ASP A 101 17.94 -18.85 3.44
C ASP A 101 17.82 -20.12 2.59
N ARG A 102 17.58 -19.95 1.30
CA ARG A 102 17.51 -21.06 0.34
C ARG A 102 18.94 -21.44 -0.02
N LYS A 103 19.50 -22.41 0.69
CA LYS A 103 20.74 -23.07 0.30
C LYS A 103 20.47 -23.95 -0.93
N SER A 104 20.54 -23.37 -2.12
CA SER A 104 20.42 -24.12 -3.37
C SER A 104 21.76 -24.77 -3.70
N SER A 105 21.88 -26.08 -3.50
CA SER A 105 22.97 -26.87 -4.10
C SER A 105 22.61 -27.17 -5.55
N VAL A 106 22.69 -26.16 -6.41
CA VAL A 106 22.65 -26.39 -7.86
C VAL A 106 24.04 -26.80 -8.27
N THR A 107 24.20 -28.04 -8.70
CA THR A 107 25.44 -28.49 -9.35
C THR A 107 25.42 -27.95 -10.78
N ASP A 108 26.33 -27.02 -11.06
CA ASP A 108 26.43 -26.40 -12.38
C ASP A 108 27.19 -27.32 -13.34
N TYR A 109 26.49 -27.85 -14.35
CA TYR A 109 27.06 -28.70 -15.39
C TYR A 109 27.50 -27.92 -16.63
N ALA A 110 27.39 -26.59 -16.64
CA ALA A 110 27.80 -25.75 -17.76
C ALA A 110 29.28 -25.94 -18.14
N MET A 111 30.12 -26.29 -17.17
CA MET A 111 31.55 -26.58 -17.41
C MET A 111 31.75 -27.81 -18.32
N PHE A 112 30.87 -28.82 -18.26
CA PHE A 112 30.99 -30.01 -19.12
C PHE A 112 30.64 -29.73 -20.59
N LEU A 113 29.78 -28.74 -20.85
CA LEU A 113 29.39 -28.36 -22.21
C LEU A 113 30.53 -27.70 -23.00
N LEU A 114 31.54 -27.15 -22.31
CA LEU A 114 32.72 -26.54 -22.95
C LEU A 114 33.77 -27.56 -23.45
N ILE A 115 33.67 -28.82 -23.02
CA ILE A 115 34.64 -29.88 -23.34
C ILE A 115 34.19 -30.73 -24.54
N ILE A 116 32.92 -30.64 -24.94
CA ILE A 116 32.34 -31.35 -26.09
C ILE A 116 32.92 -30.85 -27.44
N PRO A 117 33.05 -29.54 -27.72
CA PRO A 117 33.57 -29.08 -29.02
C PRO A 117 35.01 -29.53 -29.36
N PRO A 118 36.01 -29.52 -28.44
CA PRO A 118 37.37 -29.94 -28.81
C PRO A 118 37.51 -31.45 -29.11
N LEU A 119 36.65 -32.31 -28.55
CA LEU A 119 36.71 -33.76 -28.78
C LEU A 119 36.23 -34.14 -30.19
N PHE A 120 35.20 -33.46 -30.70
CA PHE A 120 34.73 -33.68 -32.08
C PHE A 120 35.75 -33.22 -33.14
N ILE A 121 36.52 -32.17 -32.84
CA ILE A 121 37.57 -31.66 -33.74
C ILE A 121 38.75 -32.64 -33.82
N TRP A 122 39.07 -33.35 -32.74
CA TRP A 122 40.16 -34.34 -32.73
C TRP A 122 39.78 -35.66 -33.41
N SER A 123 38.53 -36.10 -33.27
CA SER A 123 38.03 -37.34 -33.90
C SER A 123 37.99 -37.32 -35.43
N ARG A 124 37.95 -36.12 -36.05
CA ARG A 124 37.94 -35.95 -37.51
C ARG A 124 39.33 -35.86 -38.15
N ARG A 125 40.40 -35.94 -37.34
CA ARG A 125 41.78 -35.77 -37.81
C ARG A 125 42.64 -37.04 -37.71
N SER A 126 42.04 -38.19 -37.38
CA SER A 126 42.67 -39.52 -37.46
C SER A 126 42.06 -40.36 -38.57
#